data_AF-F1L9K3-F1
#
_entry.id   AF-F1L9K3-F1
#
_cell.length_a   1.000
_cell.length_b   1.000
_cell.length_c   1.000
_cell.angle_alpha   90.00
_cell.angle_beta   90.00
_cell.angle_gamma   90.00
#
_symmetry.space_group_name_H-M   'P 1'
#
loop_
_entity.id
_entity.type
_entity.pdbx_description
1 polymer ?
#
loop_
_entity_poly.entity_id
_entity_poly.type
_entity_poly.pdbx_seq_one_letter_code
_entity_poly.pdbx_strand_id
1 'polypeptide(L)'
;MPTVKIAAIDNGLAFPFKHPDEWRAYPYHWAWLPMAKNPFSEETVGLVLPSIDSTDFVKELCEDLRKIFKEDPGFDKKMFELQLSVMRGQIFNLREALRQRKSPQQLVQMPPQLIVEAKKKKQKRAARIHGQRQVDGSSMTGEESATEPSYSGDTSSQTSSNAPKTWHEVYQQKVQTRSAFFTWW
;
A
#
# COMPACT_ATOMS: atom_id res chain seq x y z
N MET A 1 -26.89 12.43 -31.84
CA MET A 1 -25.55 11.99 -32.31
C MET A 1 -25.35 10.53 -31.94
N PRO A 2 -24.61 9.74 -32.73
CA PRO A 2 -24.27 8.38 -32.37
C PRO A 2 -23.37 8.35 -31.13
N THR A 3 -23.50 7.29 -30.34
CA THR A 3 -22.64 7.04 -29.18
C THR A 3 -21.61 5.97 -29.53
N VAL A 4 -20.37 6.15 -29.10
CA VAL A 4 -19.27 5.19 -29.27
C VAL A 4 -18.90 4.62 -27.91
N LYS A 5 -18.71 3.31 -27.83
CA LYS A 5 -18.31 2.60 -26.59
C LYS A 5 -17.17 1.63 -26.89
N ILE A 6 -16.33 1.39 -25.89
CA ILE A 6 -15.20 0.46 -25.95
C ILE A 6 -15.47 -0.70 -24.97
N ALA A 7 -15.09 -1.93 -25.35
CA ALA A 7 -15.11 -3.11 -24.48
C ALA A 7 -13.70 -3.70 -24.39
N ALA A 8 -13.19 -3.90 -23.16
CA ALA A 8 -11.91 -4.56 -22.91
C ALA A 8 -12.15 -6.06 -22.68
N ILE A 9 -11.93 -6.87 -23.71
CA ILE A 9 -12.08 -8.33 -23.70
C ILE A 9 -10.72 -9.02 -23.60
N ASP A 10 -10.72 -10.33 -23.32
CA ASP A 10 -9.53 -11.17 -23.29
C ASP A 10 -8.47 -10.74 -22.26
N ASN A 11 -8.88 -10.64 -20.99
CA ASN A 11 -8.02 -10.20 -19.88
C ASN A 11 -7.29 -11.37 -19.16
N GLY A 12 -7.23 -12.56 -19.78
CA GLY A 12 -6.76 -13.80 -19.13
C GLY A 12 -5.26 -13.85 -18.82
N LEU A 13 -4.45 -12.99 -19.44
CA LEU A 13 -3.00 -12.90 -19.25
C LEU A 13 -2.57 -11.71 -18.36
N ALA A 14 -3.48 -11.20 -17.53
CA ALA A 14 -3.20 -10.13 -16.57
C ALA A 14 -2.56 -10.65 -15.25
N PHE A 15 -2.27 -9.73 -14.32
CA PHE A 15 -1.73 -10.01 -12.98
C PHE A 15 -0.40 -10.80 -12.95
N PRO A 16 0.68 -10.31 -13.59
CA PRO A 16 1.98 -10.96 -13.52
C PRO A 16 2.61 -10.81 -12.13
N PHE A 17 3.39 -11.81 -11.70
CA PHE A 17 4.12 -11.78 -10.42
C PHE A 17 5.43 -10.99 -10.47
N LYS A 18 5.90 -10.62 -11.67
CA LYS A 18 7.04 -9.73 -11.89
C LYS A 18 6.82 -8.92 -13.17
N HIS A 19 7.52 -7.79 -13.30
CA HIS A 19 7.62 -7.13 -14.61
C HIS A 19 8.34 -8.04 -15.61
N PRO A 20 7.97 -8.02 -16.90
CA PRO A 20 8.64 -8.82 -17.91
C PRO A 20 10.14 -8.50 -18.01
N ASP A 21 10.93 -9.51 -18.34
CA ASP A 21 12.33 -9.30 -18.71
C ASP A 21 12.38 -8.73 -20.15
N GLU A 22 13.38 -7.90 -20.47
CA GLU A 22 13.44 -7.10 -21.71
C GLU A 22 13.26 -7.89 -23.02
N TRP A 23 13.74 -9.13 -23.08
CA TRP A 23 13.62 -9.99 -24.25
C TRP A 23 12.19 -10.50 -24.52
N ARG A 24 11.25 -10.26 -23.60
CA ARG A 24 9.80 -10.48 -23.76
C ARG A 24 9.02 -9.28 -23.22
N ALA A 25 9.05 -8.17 -23.93
CA ALA A 25 8.55 -6.88 -23.41
C ALA A 25 7.03 -6.76 -23.20
N TYR A 26 6.19 -7.73 -23.62
CA TYR A 26 4.71 -7.70 -23.57
C TYR A 26 4.11 -6.27 -23.63
N PRO A 27 4.35 -5.52 -24.71
CA PRO A 27 4.05 -4.11 -24.76
C PRO A 27 2.54 -3.84 -24.80
N TYR A 28 2.13 -2.70 -24.24
CA TYR A 28 0.78 -2.18 -24.43
C TYR A 28 0.64 -1.60 -25.84
N HIS A 29 0.06 -2.37 -26.78
CA HIS A 29 -0.06 -1.96 -28.18
C HIS A 29 -0.74 -0.61 -28.40
N TRP A 30 -1.72 -0.26 -27.55
CA TRP A 30 -2.39 1.04 -27.63
C TRP A 30 -1.45 2.23 -27.38
N ALA A 31 -0.27 2.03 -26.78
CA ALA A 31 0.69 3.10 -26.49
C ALA A 31 1.34 3.70 -27.75
N TRP A 32 1.24 3.01 -28.90
CA TRP A 32 1.71 3.50 -30.20
C TRP A 32 0.64 4.25 -30.99
N LEU A 33 -0.61 4.21 -30.55
CA LEU A 33 -1.68 4.96 -31.21
C LEU A 33 -1.50 6.47 -30.94
N PRO A 34 -1.86 7.35 -31.89
CA PRO A 34 -1.77 8.80 -31.69
C PRO A 34 -2.51 9.28 -30.44
N MET A 35 -3.62 8.62 -30.09
CA MET A 35 -4.45 8.92 -28.92
C MET A 35 -3.67 8.81 -27.60
N ALA A 36 -2.68 7.91 -27.52
CA ALA A 36 -1.86 7.72 -26.32
C ALA A 36 -0.91 8.89 -26.04
N LYS A 37 -0.74 9.82 -27.00
CA LYS A 37 0.06 11.03 -26.82
C LYS A 37 -0.72 12.14 -26.10
N ASN A 38 -2.05 12.05 -26.06
CA ASN A 38 -2.89 13.04 -25.38
C ASN A 38 -2.80 12.86 -23.86
N PRO A 39 -2.61 13.93 -23.08
CA PRO A 39 -2.70 13.90 -21.62
C PRO A 39 -4.02 13.30 -21.12
N PHE A 40 -3.99 12.69 -19.91
CA PHE A 40 -5.22 12.27 -19.25
C PHE A 40 -6.17 13.45 -19.01
N SER A 41 -7.44 13.28 -19.39
CA SER A 41 -8.47 14.31 -19.26
C SER A 41 -8.81 14.65 -17.81
N GLU A 42 -9.38 15.83 -17.57
CA GLU A 42 -9.94 16.24 -16.27
C GLU A 42 -10.93 15.20 -15.74
N GLU A 43 -11.80 14.70 -16.61
CA GLU A 43 -12.76 13.65 -16.30
C GLU A 43 -12.07 12.36 -15.80
N THR A 44 -11.05 11.87 -16.52
CA THR A 44 -10.34 10.64 -16.13
C THR A 44 -9.61 10.82 -14.81
N VAL A 45 -8.95 11.96 -14.61
CA VAL A 45 -8.25 12.27 -13.35
C VAL A 45 -9.24 12.37 -12.20
N GLY A 46 -10.34 13.12 -12.37
CA GLY A 46 -11.38 13.28 -11.35
C GLY A 46 -12.07 11.96 -10.99
N LEU A 47 -12.20 11.03 -11.94
CA LEU A 47 -12.79 9.71 -11.71
C LEU A 47 -11.84 8.75 -10.99
N VAL A 48 -10.58 8.65 -11.44
CA VAL A 48 -9.67 7.57 -11.03
C VAL A 48 -8.77 7.97 -9.86
N LEU A 49 -8.24 9.20 -9.87
CA LEU A 49 -7.23 9.62 -8.88
C LEU A 49 -7.73 9.55 -7.43
N PRO A 50 -8.96 9.99 -7.08
CA PRO A 50 -9.43 9.93 -5.69
C PRO A 50 -9.40 8.51 -5.10
N SER A 51 -9.75 7.49 -5.90
CA SER A 51 -9.73 6.09 -5.46
C SER A 51 -8.30 5.60 -5.26
N ILE A 52 -7.42 5.78 -6.26
CA ILE A 52 -6.06 5.26 -6.17
C ILE A 52 -5.09 6.12 -5.36
N ASP A 53 -5.51 7.31 -4.91
CA ASP A 53 -4.77 8.10 -3.91
C ASP A 53 -5.19 7.72 -2.47
N SER A 54 -6.30 7.01 -2.29
CA SER A 54 -6.70 6.46 -0.99
C SER A 54 -5.97 5.16 -0.69
N THR A 55 -5.18 5.13 0.39
CA THR A 55 -4.52 3.89 0.82
C THR A 55 -5.50 2.83 1.29
N ASP A 56 -6.69 3.22 1.76
CA ASP A 56 -7.71 2.29 2.23
C ASP A 56 -8.43 1.61 1.07
N PHE A 57 -8.76 2.36 0.01
CA PHE A 57 -9.29 1.78 -1.23
C PHE A 57 -8.33 0.74 -1.82
N VAL A 58 -7.03 1.06 -1.88
CA VAL A 58 -6.04 0.13 -2.45
C VAL A 58 -5.88 -1.13 -1.58
N LYS A 59 -5.97 -1.01 -0.24
CA LYS A 59 -5.99 -2.18 0.65
C LYS A 59 -7.22 -3.05 0.41
N GLU A 60 -8.39 -2.43 0.35
CA GLU A 60 -9.66 -3.14 0.11
C GLU A 60 -9.63 -3.88 -1.23
N LEU A 61 -9.19 -3.21 -2.29
CA LEU A 61 -8.97 -3.84 -3.61
C LEU A 61 -8.04 -5.05 -3.54
N CYS A 62 -6.92 -4.96 -2.79
CA CYS A 62 -6.00 -6.08 -2.62
C CYS A 62 -6.63 -7.25 -1.83
N GLU A 63 -7.46 -6.97 -0.82
CA GLU A 63 -8.17 -8.00 -0.07
C GLU A 63 -9.27 -8.66 -0.90
N ASP A 64 -9.99 -7.91 -1.73
CA ASP A 64 -11.01 -8.47 -2.62
C ASP A 64 -10.38 -9.36 -3.69
N LEU A 65 -9.27 -8.94 -4.30
CA LEU A 65 -8.48 -9.81 -5.18
C LEU A 65 -8.00 -11.07 -4.45
N ARG A 66 -7.61 -10.95 -3.18
CA ARG A 66 -7.18 -12.11 -2.39
C ARG A 66 -8.33 -13.10 -2.18
N LYS A 67 -9.55 -12.62 -1.94
CA LYS A 67 -10.73 -13.49 -1.79
C LYS A 67 -10.96 -14.30 -3.08
N ILE A 68 -10.92 -13.64 -4.23
CA ILE A 68 -11.13 -14.27 -5.55
C ILE A 68 -10.00 -15.26 -5.86
N PHE A 69 -8.74 -14.86 -5.74
CA PHE A 69 -7.61 -15.72 -6.13
C PHE A 69 -7.47 -16.96 -5.24
N LYS A 70 -7.95 -16.91 -4.00
CA LYS A 70 -7.96 -18.06 -3.07
C LYS A 70 -8.94 -19.16 -3.45
N GLU A 71 -9.88 -18.90 -4.35
CA GLU A 71 -10.82 -19.92 -4.84
C GLU A 71 -10.11 -20.96 -5.71
N ASP A 72 -8.95 -20.62 -6.29
CA ASP A 72 -8.12 -21.56 -7.05
C ASP A 72 -7.43 -22.59 -6.12
N PRO A 73 -7.58 -23.90 -6.37
CA PRO A 73 -6.91 -24.94 -5.57
C PRO A 73 -5.38 -24.86 -5.58
N GLY A 74 -4.80 -24.25 -6.62
CA GLY A 74 -3.36 -24.03 -6.78
C GLY A 74 -2.87 -22.69 -6.23
N PHE A 75 -3.70 -21.96 -5.47
CA PHE A 75 -3.34 -20.65 -4.92
C PHE A 75 -2.06 -20.70 -4.08
N ASP A 76 -1.00 -20.03 -4.56
CA ASP A 76 0.23 -19.81 -3.80
C ASP A 76 0.24 -18.40 -3.20
N LYS A 77 0.19 -18.33 -1.87
CA LYS A 77 0.20 -17.06 -1.14
C LYS A 77 1.44 -16.20 -1.45
N LYS A 78 2.63 -16.79 -1.57
CA LYS A 78 3.87 -16.04 -1.86
C LYS A 78 3.83 -15.47 -3.27
N MET A 79 3.36 -16.25 -4.25
CA MET A 79 3.17 -15.79 -5.62
C MET A 79 2.18 -14.63 -5.67
N PHE A 80 1.06 -14.75 -4.96
CA PHE A 80 0.07 -13.68 -4.88
C PHE A 80 0.61 -12.38 -4.27
N GLU A 81 1.45 -12.46 -3.24
CA GLU A 81 2.11 -11.26 -2.70
C GLU A 81 3.04 -10.59 -3.73
N LEU A 82 3.69 -11.37 -4.61
CA LEU A 82 4.48 -10.83 -5.71
C LEU A 82 3.60 -10.14 -6.76
N GLN A 83 2.46 -10.73 -7.11
CA GLN A 83 1.47 -10.11 -8.01
C GLN A 83 0.96 -8.78 -7.45
N LEU A 84 0.59 -8.74 -6.17
CA LEU A 84 0.18 -7.50 -5.53
C LEU A 84 1.33 -6.48 -5.45
N SER A 85 2.58 -6.93 -5.39
CA SER A 85 3.72 -6.02 -5.41
C SER A 85 3.88 -5.29 -6.75
N VAL A 86 3.67 -6.02 -7.85
CA VAL A 86 3.61 -5.45 -9.20
C VAL A 86 2.41 -4.51 -9.33
N MET A 87 1.22 -4.94 -8.91
CA MET A 87 0.00 -4.14 -9.01
C MET A 87 0.11 -2.81 -8.25
N ARG A 88 0.62 -2.82 -7.01
CA ARG A 88 0.85 -1.59 -6.24
C ARG A 88 1.87 -0.67 -6.92
N GLY A 89 2.89 -1.22 -7.58
CA GLY A 89 3.83 -0.45 -8.38
C GLY A 89 3.18 0.22 -9.60
N GLN A 90 2.29 -0.49 -10.30
CA GLN A 90 1.49 0.07 -11.40
C GLN A 90 0.56 1.18 -10.91
N ILE A 91 -0.13 0.97 -9.79
CA ILE A 91 -0.99 1.97 -9.14
C ILE A 91 -0.19 3.23 -8.80
N PHE A 92 1.01 3.09 -8.24
CA PHE A 92 1.88 4.22 -7.91
C PHE A 92 2.26 5.02 -9.16
N ASN A 93 2.71 4.37 -10.23
CA ASN A 93 3.05 5.06 -11.47
C ASN A 93 1.83 5.76 -12.09
N LEU A 94 0.66 5.11 -12.11
CA LEU A 94 -0.57 5.70 -12.61
C LEU A 94 -0.98 6.93 -11.80
N ARG A 95 -0.92 6.85 -10.46
CA ARG A 95 -1.20 7.97 -9.56
C ARG A 95 -0.31 9.18 -9.85
N GLU A 96 1.00 8.95 -9.97
CA GLU A 96 1.95 10.03 -10.29
C GLU A 96 1.72 10.60 -11.69
N ALA A 97 1.40 9.76 -12.67
CA ALA A 97 1.05 10.20 -14.02
C ALA A 97 -0.21 11.06 -14.06
N LEU A 98 -1.27 10.68 -13.33
CA LEU A 98 -2.52 11.45 -13.25
C LEU A 98 -2.30 12.81 -12.57
N ARG A 99 -1.55 12.84 -11.46
CA ARG A 99 -1.22 14.09 -10.75
C ARG A 99 -0.42 15.07 -11.61
N GLN A 100 0.47 14.55 -12.44
CA GLN A 100 1.33 15.35 -13.32
C GLN A 100 0.72 15.58 -14.71
N ARG A 101 -0.54 15.17 -14.95
CA ARG A 101 -1.21 15.29 -16.26
C ARG A 101 -0.41 14.69 -17.42
N LYS A 102 0.22 13.54 -17.19
CA LYS A 102 0.93 12.79 -18.24
C LYS A 102 -0.04 12.17 -19.24
N SER A 103 0.48 11.79 -20.40
CA SER A 103 -0.24 10.96 -21.37
C SER A 103 -0.09 9.46 -21.06
N PRO A 104 -0.98 8.59 -21.59
CA PRO A 104 -0.80 7.14 -21.50
C PRO A 104 0.57 6.66 -22.02
N GLN A 105 1.09 7.28 -23.08
CA GLN A 105 2.42 6.99 -23.61
C GLN A 105 3.54 7.33 -22.61
N GLN A 106 3.45 8.48 -21.94
CA GLN A 106 4.43 8.86 -20.92
C GLN A 106 4.34 7.95 -19.68
N LEU A 107 3.14 7.49 -19.32
CA LEU A 107 2.94 6.53 -18.23
C LEU A 107 3.68 5.22 -18.48
N VAL A 108 3.55 4.63 -19.66
CA VAL A 108 4.23 3.34 -19.97
C VAL A 108 5.75 3.46 -20.05
N GLN A 109 6.27 4.67 -20.22
CA GLN A 109 7.71 4.96 -20.19
C GLN A 109 8.25 5.16 -18.77
N MET A 110 7.38 5.24 -17.75
CA MET A 110 7.82 5.38 -16.36
C MET A 110 8.54 4.11 -15.90
N PRO A 111 9.66 4.22 -15.16
CA PRO A 111 10.38 3.06 -14.65
C PRO A 111 9.46 2.13 -13.87
N PRO A 112 9.45 0.81 -14.16
CA PRO A 112 8.63 -0.15 -13.44
C PRO A 112 8.91 -0.13 -11.94
N GLN A 113 7.86 -0.11 -11.12
CA GLN A 113 7.97 -0.09 -9.67
C GLN A 113 7.52 -1.42 -9.08
N LEU A 114 8.15 -1.83 -7.98
CA LEU A 114 7.69 -2.90 -7.11
C LEU A 114 7.45 -2.30 -5.73
N ILE A 115 6.24 -2.43 -5.22
CA ILE A 115 5.85 -1.81 -3.95
C ILE A 115 5.33 -2.87 -3.01
N VAL A 116 5.73 -2.82 -1.74
CA VAL A 116 5.25 -3.73 -0.70
C VAL A 116 4.72 -2.93 0.48
N GLU A 117 3.93 -3.57 1.33
CA GLU A 117 3.47 -2.96 2.57
C GLU A 117 4.65 -2.69 3.53
N ALA A 118 4.62 -1.54 4.18
CA ALA A 118 5.60 -1.16 5.18
C ALA A 118 5.46 -2.03 6.43
N LYS A 119 6.59 -2.58 6.91
CA LYS A 119 6.59 -3.32 8.18
C LYS A 119 6.46 -2.33 9.34
N LYS A 120 5.47 -2.53 10.22
CA LYS A 120 5.38 -1.80 11.49
C LYS A 120 6.64 -2.07 12.33
N LYS A 121 7.47 -1.06 12.58
CA LYS A 121 8.60 -1.19 13.51
C LYS A 121 8.03 -1.47 14.92
N LYS A 122 8.29 -2.65 15.48
CA LYS A 122 8.01 -2.92 16.90
C LYS A 122 8.92 -2.01 17.73
N GLN A 123 8.36 -0.98 18.38
CA GLN A 123 9.10 -0.22 19.39
C GLN A 123 9.44 -1.17 20.54
N LYS A 124 10.72 -1.50 20.73
CA LYS A 124 11.18 -2.16 21.94
C LYS A 124 10.96 -1.18 23.09
N ARG A 125 9.97 -1.43 23.96
CA ARG A 125 9.85 -0.73 25.24
C ARG A 125 11.06 -1.13 26.08
N ALA A 126 12.09 -0.28 26.12
CA ALA A 126 13.18 -0.44 27.06
C ALA A 126 12.63 -0.05 28.45
N ALA A 127 12.23 -1.05 29.24
CA ALA A 127 11.98 -0.86 30.66
C ALA A 127 13.34 -0.58 31.32
N ARG A 128 13.65 0.70 31.50
CA ARG A 128 14.82 1.14 32.28
C ARG A 128 14.46 0.93 33.75
N ILE A 129 14.80 -0.24 34.28
CA ILE A 129 14.76 -0.50 35.73
C ILE A 129 15.76 0.45 36.38
N HIS A 130 15.26 1.51 37.00
CA HIS A 130 16.04 2.31 37.94
C HIS A 130 16.20 1.44 39.20
N GLY A 131 17.36 0.80 39.32
CA GLY A 131 17.77 0.17 40.58
C GLY A 131 18.18 1.27 41.55
N GLN A 132 17.24 1.69 42.41
CA GLN A 132 17.57 2.52 43.56
C GLN A 132 17.84 1.58 44.74
N ARG A 133 19.12 1.42 45.03
CA ARG A 133 19.66 0.75 46.21
C ARG A 133 19.64 1.76 47.35
N GLN A 134 18.82 1.54 48.37
CA GLN A 134 19.01 2.17 49.67
C GLN A 134 18.60 1.19 50.78
N VAL A 135 19.34 1.29 51.88
CA VAL A 135 19.59 0.30 52.91
C VAL A 135 18.99 0.80 54.23
N ASP A 136 18.59 -0.16 55.08
CA ASP A 136 18.32 -0.11 56.54
C ASP A 136 16.97 0.40 57.09
N GLY A 137 16.44 -0.38 58.05
CA GLY A 137 15.60 0.12 59.15
C GLY A 137 14.49 -0.82 59.63
N SER A 138 14.74 -1.59 60.69
CA SER A 138 13.79 -2.47 61.40
C SER A 138 12.64 -1.74 62.14
N SER A 139 11.50 -2.43 62.30
CA SER A 139 10.74 -2.64 63.57
C SER A 139 9.20 -2.48 63.49
N MET A 140 8.51 -3.58 63.77
CA MET A 140 7.31 -3.81 64.63
C MET A 140 6.01 -2.98 64.52
N THR A 141 4.91 -3.76 64.57
CA THR A 141 3.58 -3.54 65.18
C THR A 141 2.51 -2.69 64.47
N GLY A 142 1.28 -3.22 64.43
CA GLY A 142 0.04 -2.43 64.34
C GLY A 142 -1.04 -3.03 63.44
N GLU A 143 -2.07 -3.60 64.06
CA GLU A 143 -3.38 -3.91 63.48
C GLU A 143 -4.07 -2.62 62.98
N GLU A 144 -4.87 -2.66 61.90
CA GLU A 144 -6.32 -2.42 61.98
C GLU A 144 -7.03 -2.51 60.62
N SER A 145 -8.33 -2.78 60.76
CA SER A 145 -9.34 -3.12 59.78
C SER A 145 -9.92 -1.90 59.04
N ALA A 146 -10.44 -2.19 57.84
CA ALA A 146 -11.56 -1.54 57.13
C ALA A 146 -11.55 -0.01 56.94
N THR A 147 -11.72 0.44 55.69
CA THR A 147 -13.00 0.96 55.15
C THR A 147 -12.73 1.50 53.72
N GLU A 148 -13.57 1.11 52.76
CA GLU A 148 -13.57 1.66 51.39
C GLU A 148 -13.86 3.17 51.39
N PRO A 149 -13.38 3.88 50.36
CA PRO A 149 -14.29 4.79 49.68
C PRO A 149 -14.23 4.69 48.15
N SER A 150 -15.43 4.54 47.59
CA SER A 150 -15.80 4.88 46.21
C SER A 150 -15.41 6.32 45.86
N TYR A 151 -14.82 6.57 44.68
CA TYR A 151 -15.22 7.64 43.74
C TYR A 151 -14.30 7.67 42.49
N SER A 152 -14.92 7.64 41.30
CA SER A 152 -14.50 8.28 40.03
C SER A 152 -13.21 7.85 39.33
N GLY A 153 -13.34 6.80 38.52
CA GLY A 153 -12.41 6.53 37.42
C GLY A 153 -12.77 7.38 36.20
N ASP A 154 -12.01 8.45 36.01
CA ASP A 154 -11.92 9.26 34.80
C ASP A 154 -11.80 8.36 33.55
N THR A 155 -12.84 8.37 32.69
CA THR A 155 -12.78 7.72 31.39
C THR A 155 -11.93 8.59 30.48
N SER A 156 -10.61 8.39 30.55
CA SER A 156 -9.69 8.76 29.49
C SER A 156 -10.03 7.92 28.26
N SER A 157 -11.06 8.33 27.52
CA SER A 157 -11.31 7.88 26.17
C SER A 157 -10.12 8.31 25.33
N GLN A 158 -9.18 7.38 25.14
CA GLN A 158 -8.15 7.47 24.10
C GLN A 158 -8.87 7.49 22.75
N THR A 159 -9.32 8.67 22.35
CA THR A 159 -9.60 8.98 20.96
C THR A 159 -8.25 8.92 20.26
N SER A 160 -7.93 7.73 19.75
CA SER A 160 -6.86 7.58 18.78
C SER A 160 -7.29 8.38 17.56
N SER A 161 -6.81 9.62 17.48
CA SER A 161 -6.88 10.46 16.29
C SER A 161 -6.03 9.80 15.21
N ASN A 162 -6.59 8.78 14.57
CA ASN A 162 -5.99 8.14 13.41
C ASN A 162 -6.14 9.10 12.23
N ALA A 163 -5.23 10.08 12.14
CA ALA A 163 -5.02 10.79 10.90
C ALA A 163 -4.78 9.76 9.77
N PRO A 164 -5.36 9.99 8.57
CA PRO A 164 -5.19 9.06 7.46
C PRO A 164 -3.70 8.93 7.12
N LYS A 165 -3.23 7.68 7.08
CA LYS A 165 -1.82 7.39 6.81
C LYS A 165 -1.46 7.76 5.38
N THR A 166 -0.29 8.36 5.22
CA THR A 166 0.20 8.74 3.90
C THR A 166 0.67 7.52 3.10
N TRP A 167 0.74 7.66 1.77
CA TRP A 167 1.20 6.59 0.88
C TRP A 167 2.55 5.99 1.30
N HIS A 168 3.52 6.83 1.68
CA HIS A 168 4.86 6.40 2.07
C HIS A 168 4.91 5.70 3.44
N GLU A 169 3.93 5.93 4.31
CA GLU A 169 3.82 5.25 5.60
C GLU A 169 3.24 3.83 5.45
N VAL A 170 2.37 3.64 4.44
CA VAL A 170 1.70 2.36 4.19
C VAL A 170 2.53 1.50 3.24
N TYR A 171 3.18 2.11 2.25
CA TYR A 171 3.82 1.44 1.15
C TYR A 171 5.27 1.86 0.98
N GLN A 172 6.14 0.88 0.80
CA GLN A 172 7.56 1.06 0.56
C GLN A 172 7.94 0.50 -0.80
N GLN A 173 8.76 1.25 -1.54
CA GLN A 173 9.36 0.77 -2.77
C GLN A 173 10.39 -0.32 -2.44
N LYS A 174 10.29 -1.45 -3.11
CA LYS A 174 11.30 -2.49 -3.06
C LYS A 174 12.33 -2.16 -4.13
N VAL A 175 13.55 -1.83 -3.71
CA VAL A 175 14.65 -1.56 -4.65
C VAL A 175 14.85 -2.79 -5.54
N GLN A 176 14.65 -2.62 -6.84
CA GLN A 176 15.05 -3.61 -7.82
C GLN A 176 16.55 -3.41 -8.04
N THR A 177 17.38 -4.35 -7.58
CA THR A 177 18.85 -4.30 -7.73
C THR A 177 19.33 -4.54 -9.17
N ARG A 178 18.41 -4.63 -10.13
CA ARG A 178 18.71 -4.71 -11.56
C ARG A 178 17.89 -3.65 -12.26
N SER A 179 18.59 -2.69 -12.84
CA SER A 179 18.04 -1.64 -13.70
C SER A 179 17.18 -2.26 -14.80
N ALA A 180 15.99 -1.69 -15.02
CA ALA A 180 15.30 -1.86 -16.29
C ALA A 180 16.07 -1.02 -17.31
N PHE A 181 16.89 -1.67 -18.13
CA PHE A 181 17.59 -1.04 -19.24
C PHE A 181 16.63 -0.97 -20.44
N PHE A 182 15.66 -0.05 -20.38
CA PHE A 182 15.03 0.44 -21.61
C PHE A 182 16.04 1.33 -22.34
N THR A 183 17.02 0.71 -23.00
CA THR A 183 17.81 1.39 -24.03
C THR A 183 17.08 1.22 -25.36
N TRP A 184 16.53 2.32 -25.86
CA TRP A 184 15.91 2.38 -27.18
C TRP A 184 16.97 2.14 -28.27
N TRP A 185 16.61 1.34 -29.27
CA TRP A 185 17.23 1.35 -30.61
C TRP A 185 16.22 1.88 -31.62
#